data_AF-A0A938YIK7-F1
#
_entry.id   AF-A0A938YIK7-F1
#
_cell.length_a   1.000
_cell.length_b   1.000
_cell.length_c   1.000
_cell.angle_alpha   90.00
_cell.angle_beta   90.00
_cell.angle_gamma   90.00
#
_symmetry.space_group_name_H-M   'P 1'
#
loop_
_entity.id
_entity.type
_entity.pdbx_description
1 polymer ?
#
loop_
_entity_poly.entity_id
_entity_poly.type
_entity_poly.pdbx_seq_one_letter_code
_entity_poly.pdbx_strand_id
1 'polypeptide(L)'
;MGTRSGTGVALLATTLLLLGAAGCGDSAARDGVSSAASSTAGPPPASPPGSGDHDEPPPRGPAPSGSALDRATWSELPEAPIAGRRSAAAAWTGTEMLVWGGTADFQQSFADGAAYDPAARTWRTLPASPLSARVPGTSLWTGNAFFVWGGTPDGDGALYDPRSNSWTAVPGLPAGPTADAVSVWTGSEILLFPYDPGDGTRTTGVQGWAWVPGQTRWTALPELVLPTGHPALKLTAVMAGDVLYLWSAWSRTDDTSASTPGRMSSTTVSGIDTFRFSSVGAPGWAAAPEVMGTRDGLDSVIWTGQELVLTAAPEWLPRSAGPPRPSRPGRRYTPANGAGGAVAVGPLDDTTTQQLWAGDRLIAVDAPGWWRILSGTPAPAAGSAAAWDPATDSWTPLATAPSSSSGHGVAAVWTGTSLVLWGLLTSDPPSAQCIRFHGAGLQLAAG
;
A
#
# COMPACT_ATOMS: atom_id res chain seq x y z
N MET A 1 -48.31 -43.58 -10.22
CA MET A 1 -46.95 -43.22 -10.66
C MET A 1 -46.96 -41.76 -11.10
N GLY A 2 -45.92 -41.00 -10.74
CA GLY A 2 -45.51 -39.71 -11.33
C GLY A 2 -46.59 -38.71 -11.81
N THR A 3 -47.08 -37.85 -10.92
CA THR A 3 -47.59 -36.51 -11.27
C THR A 3 -46.48 -35.48 -11.04
N ARG A 4 -46.29 -34.52 -11.97
CA ARG A 4 -45.29 -33.44 -11.85
C ARG A 4 -45.88 -32.21 -11.15
N SER A 5 -45.18 -31.69 -10.14
CA SER A 5 -45.34 -30.33 -9.61
C SER A 5 -44.05 -29.88 -8.92
N GLY A 6 -43.89 -28.56 -8.72
CA GLY A 6 -42.67 -27.91 -8.22
C GLY A 6 -42.01 -27.04 -9.31
N THR A 7 -42.25 -25.72 -9.34
CA THR A 7 -41.48 -24.68 -8.60
C THR A 7 -39.98 -24.75 -8.89
N GLY A 8 -39.34 -23.82 -9.60
CA GLY A 8 -39.73 -22.44 -9.88
C GLY A 8 -39.13 -21.50 -8.83
N VAL A 9 -37.83 -21.25 -8.95
CA VAL A 9 -37.06 -20.33 -8.11
C VAL A 9 -36.91 -19.00 -8.86
N ALA A 10 -37.18 -17.89 -8.19
CA ALA A 10 -37.21 -16.58 -8.82
C ALA A 10 -35.81 -15.97 -9.03
N LEU A 11 -35.57 -15.40 -10.21
CA LEU A 11 -34.58 -14.35 -10.36
C LEU A 11 -35.07 -13.10 -9.61
N LEU A 12 -34.39 -12.70 -8.55
CA LEU A 12 -34.56 -11.38 -7.96
C LEU A 12 -33.80 -10.34 -8.80
N ALA A 13 -34.43 -9.93 -9.90
CA ALA A 13 -33.99 -8.75 -10.63
C ALA A 13 -34.18 -7.50 -9.73
N THR A 14 -33.08 -6.89 -9.29
CA THR A 14 -33.14 -5.65 -8.53
C THR A 14 -33.39 -4.47 -9.47
N THR A 15 -34.48 -3.75 -9.26
CA THR A 15 -34.98 -2.71 -10.16
C THR A 15 -34.01 -1.54 -10.32
N LEU A 16 -33.60 -1.26 -11.56
CA LEU A 16 -32.79 -0.09 -11.90
C LEU A 16 -33.67 1.19 -11.84
N LEU A 17 -33.43 2.08 -10.87
CA LEU A 17 -34.12 3.37 -10.81
C LEU A 17 -33.48 4.36 -11.79
N LEU A 18 -34.10 4.51 -12.96
CA LEU A 18 -33.76 5.56 -13.93
C LEU A 18 -34.25 6.93 -13.44
N LEU A 19 -33.37 7.66 -12.75
CA LEU A 19 -33.52 9.10 -12.53
C LEU A 19 -32.90 9.86 -13.72
N GLY A 20 -33.67 10.75 -14.33
CA GLY A 20 -33.31 11.42 -15.58
C GLY A 20 -32.14 12.40 -15.43
N ALA A 21 -31.25 12.43 -16.42
CA ALA A 21 -30.11 13.33 -16.43
C ALA A 21 -30.54 14.80 -16.63
N ALA A 22 -30.46 15.59 -15.55
CA ALA A 22 -30.38 17.04 -15.66
C ALA A 22 -28.93 17.41 -16.03
N GLY A 23 -28.68 17.73 -17.30
CA GLY A 23 -27.34 18.06 -17.79
C GLY A 23 -26.82 19.38 -17.21
N CYS A 24 -25.62 19.37 -16.63
CA CYS A 24 -24.88 20.60 -16.36
C CYS A 24 -24.44 21.20 -17.70
N GLY A 25 -24.92 22.41 -18.02
CA GLY A 25 -24.53 23.11 -19.24
C GLY A 25 -23.17 23.80 -19.10
N ASP A 26 -22.32 23.65 -20.11
CA ASP A 26 -21.08 24.43 -20.23
C ASP A 26 -21.38 25.93 -20.37
N SER A 27 -20.67 26.76 -19.59
CA SER A 27 -20.61 28.21 -19.78
C SER A 27 -19.16 28.62 -19.99
N ALA A 28 -18.73 28.58 -21.26
CA ALA A 28 -17.38 28.96 -21.64
C ALA A 28 -17.14 30.47 -21.46
N ALA A 29 -16.00 30.82 -20.89
CA ALA A 29 -15.38 32.14 -21.05
C ALA A 29 -14.26 32.03 -22.09
N ARG A 30 -14.18 33.00 -23.00
CA ARG A 30 -13.11 33.14 -24.00
C ARG A 30 -12.21 34.33 -23.66
N ASP A 31 -11.17 34.46 -24.48
CA ASP A 31 -10.27 35.59 -24.63
C ASP A 31 -9.19 35.73 -23.54
N GLY A 32 -7.95 36.12 -23.86
CA GLY A 32 -7.43 36.56 -25.17
C GLY A 32 -5.96 36.22 -25.40
N VAL A 33 -5.55 36.27 -26.67
CA VAL A 33 -4.17 36.01 -27.11
C VAL A 33 -3.31 37.27 -26.99
N SER A 34 -2.05 37.13 -26.56
CA SER A 34 -0.98 38.03 -27.01
C SER A 34 0.30 37.22 -27.25
N SER A 35 1.16 37.70 -28.15
CA SER A 35 2.32 36.95 -28.64
C SER A 35 3.56 37.85 -28.74
N ALA A 36 4.73 37.31 -28.40
CA ALA A 36 6.03 37.88 -28.75
C ALA A 36 7.05 36.76 -29.00
N ALA A 37 7.87 36.89 -30.05
CA ALA A 37 8.90 35.92 -30.40
C ALA A 37 10.09 36.58 -31.12
N SER A 38 11.31 36.18 -30.75
CA SER A 38 12.62 36.38 -31.44
C SER A 38 13.61 35.43 -30.74
N SER A 39 14.42 34.55 -31.35
CA SER A 39 15.37 34.63 -32.49
C SER A 39 16.55 35.59 -32.22
N THR A 40 17.85 35.24 -32.36
CA THR A 40 18.55 34.00 -32.79
C THR A 40 20.01 34.03 -32.19
N ALA A 41 21.06 33.24 -32.49
CA ALA A 41 21.45 32.40 -33.63
C ALA A 41 22.22 31.10 -33.22
N GLY A 42 23.50 30.91 -33.62
CA GLY A 42 24.28 29.67 -33.45
C GLY A 42 25.80 29.78 -33.77
N PRO A 43 26.56 28.66 -33.75
CA PRO A 43 28.01 28.58 -33.44
C PRO A 43 28.97 28.49 -34.65
N PRO A 44 30.32 28.39 -34.43
CA PRO A 44 31.08 27.14 -34.75
C PRO A 44 32.33 26.91 -33.81
N PRO A 45 33.32 26.01 -34.09
CA PRO A 45 33.19 24.54 -33.98
C PRO A 45 34.35 23.75 -33.28
N ALA A 46 33.99 22.63 -32.63
CA ALA A 46 34.66 21.31 -32.49
C ALA A 46 36.18 21.09 -32.23
N SER A 47 36.48 20.24 -31.23
CA SER A 47 37.52 19.18 -31.26
C SER A 47 37.23 18.09 -30.18
N PRO A 48 37.75 16.85 -30.26
CA PRO A 48 37.18 15.68 -29.56
C PRO A 48 38.09 15.09 -28.44
N PRO A 49 37.80 13.91 -27.85
CA PRO A 49 37.28 13.77 -26.49
C PRO A 49 38.33 13.36 -25.43
N GLY A 50 38.09 13.75 -24.17
CA GLY A 50 38.80 13.23 -23.00
C GLY A 50 37.94 12.22 -22.22
N SER A 51 38.54 11.12 -21.75
CA SER A 51 37.89 10.13 -20.89
C SER A 51 38.03 10.51 -19.42
N GLY A 52 36.93 10.65 -18.69
CA GLY A 52 36.93 10.90 -17.25
C GLY A 52 35.54 10.70 -16.63
N ASP A 53 35.57 10.26 -15.38
CA ASP A 53 34.56 10.41 -14.33
C ASP A 53 33.13 9.91 -14.59
N HIS A 54 32.77 8.83 -13.90
CA HIS A 54 31.39 8.50 -13.59
C HIS A 54 30.87 9.50 -12.55
N ASP A 55 29.70 10.11 -12.78
CA ASP A 55 29.01 10.91 -11.76
C ASP A 55 28.63 10.03 -10.54
N GLU A 56 29.45 10.08 -9.49
CA GLU A 56 29.09 9.57 -8.17
C GLU A 56 27.97 10.46 -7.58
N PRO A 57 26.82 9.91 -7.17
CA PRO A 57 25.76 10.73 -6.59
C PRO A 57 26.25 11.39 -5.30
N PRO A 58 25.86 12.66 -5.02
CA PRO A 58 26.45 13.44 -3.94
C PRO A 58 26.31 12.74 -2.58
N PRO A 59 27.32 12.82 -1.71
CA PRO A 59 27.34 12.10 -0.45
C PRO A 59 26.16 12.52 0.42
N ARG A 60 25.38 11.52 0.88
CA ARG A 60 24.24 11.77 1.77
C ARG A 60 24.73 12.39 3.07
N GLY A 61 24.29 13.61 3.36
CA GLY A 61 24.37 14.15 4.71
C GLY A 61 23.58 13.26 5.69
N PRO A 62 23.86 13.35 7.01
CA PRO A 62 23.05 12.64 8.00
C PRO A 62 21.59 13.08 7.87
N ALA A 63 20.68 12.13 7.64
CA ALA A 63 19.26 12.42 7.56
C ALA A 63 18.77 13.00 8.90
N PRO A 64 18.00 14.09 8.91
CA PRO A 64 17.42 14.60 10.14
C PRO A 64 16.43 13.58 10.70
N SER A 65 16.71 13.11 11.91
CA SER A 65 15.94 12.14 12.67
C SER A 65 14.47 12.55 12.82
N GLY A 66 13.56 11.58 12.87
CA GLY A 66 12.11 11.77 13.04
C GLY A 66 11.74 12.60 14.28
N SER A 67 12.65 12.76 15.24
CA SER A 67 12.62 13.79 16.30
C SER A 67 12.34 15.23 15.83
N ALA A 68 12.58 15.56 14.56
CA ALA A 68 12.21 16.84 13.98
C ALA A 68 10.68 17.04 13.88
N LEU A 69 9.91 15.95 13.78
CA LEU A 69 8.45 16.01 13.63
C LEU A 69 7.71 16.39 14.91
N ASP A 70 8.34 16.21 16.08
CA ASP A 70 7.79 16.56 17.39
C ASP A 70 7.51 18.08 17.54
N ARG A 71 8.02 18.90 16.61
CA ARG A 71 7.77 20.36 16.51
C ARG A 71 7.39 20.82 15.10
N ALA A 72 7.06 19.88 14.21
CA ALA A 72 6.73 20.20 12.82
C ALA A 72 5.33 20.81 12.68
N THR A 73 5.13 21.58 11.61
CA THR A 73 3.84 22.17 11.24
C THR A 73 3.37 21.67 9.88
N TRP A 74 2.06 21.52 9.72
CA TRP A 74 1.46 21.16 8.44
C TRP A 74 1.37 22.37 7.50
N SER A 75 1.66 22.14 6.23
CA SER A 75 1.40 23.04 5.11
C SER A 75 0.57 22.31 4.05
N GLU A 76 -0.30 23.02 3.34
CA GLU A 76 -1.01 22.46 2.18
C GLU A 76 -0.03 22.22 1.03
N LEU A 77 -0.28 21.18 0.23
CA LEU A 77 0.39 20.99 -1.05
C LEU A 77 -0.24 21.91 -2.12
N PRO A 78 0.50 22.28 -3.19
CA PRO A 78 -0.13 22.83 -4.39
C PRO A 78 -1.13 21.84 -4.98
N GLU A 79 -2.15 22.33 -5.69
CA GLU A 79 -3.12 21.45 -6.37
C GLU A 79 -2.41 20.53 -7.38
N ALA A 80 -2.72 19.24 -7.32
CA ALA A 80 -2.13 18.24 -8.20
C ALA A 80 -2.80 18.27 -9.59
N PRO A 81 -2.07 18.04 -10.70
CA PRO A 81 -2.61 18.02 -12.05
C PRO A 81 -3.38 16.73 -12.39
N ILE A 82 -3.90 16.05 -11.36
CA ILE A 82 -4.63 14.78 -11.42
C ILE A 82 -5.76 14.78 -10.38
N ALA A 83 -6.88 14.09 -10.68
CA ALA A 83 -8.05 14.08 -9.79
C ALA A 83 -7.75 13.44 -8.42
N GLY A 84 -8.41 13.95 -7.37
CA GLY A 84 -8.30 13.41 -6.02
C GLY A 84 -8.82 11.98 -5.92
N ARG A 85 -8.12 11.14 -5.15
CA ARG A 85 -8.34 9.69 -5.12
C ARG A 85 -7.82 9.03 -3.86
N ARG A 86 -8.24 7.79 -3.65
CA ARG A 86 -7.81 6.87 -2.59
C ARG A 86 -7.19 5.61 -3.18
N SER A 87 -6.36 4.94 -2.39
CA SER A 87 -5.72 3.66 -2.74
C SER A 87 -4.91 3.73 -4.05
N ALA A 88 -4.26 4.87 -4.29
CA ALA A 88 -3.27 4.99 -5.36
C ALA A 88 -1.96 4.33 -4.91
N ALA A 89 -1.23 3.74 -5.86
CA ALA A 89 0.16 3.35 -5.61
C ALA A 89 1.01 4.60 -5.37
N ALA A 90 1.94 4.53 -4.42
CA ALA A 90 2.82 5.65 -4.09
C ALA A 90 4.24 5.21 -3.73
N ALA A 91 5.22 6.06 -4.02
CA ALA A 91 6.63 5.82 -3.76
C ALA A 91 7.41 7.13 -3.56
N TRP A 92 8.46 7.11 -2.73
CA TRP A 92 9.44 8.19 -2.64
C TRP A 92 10.70 7.81 -3.42
N THR A 93 11.10 8.62 -4.40
CA THR A 93 12.31 8.33 -5.21
C THR A 93 13.62 8.62 -4.48
N GLY A 94 13.56 9.42 -3.42
CA GLY A 94 14.69 10.18 -2.88
C GLY A 94 14.60 11.69 -3.15
N THR A 95 13.79 12.11 -4.13
CA THR A 95 13.57 13.52 -4.51
C THR A 95 12.12 13.87 -4.83
N GLU A 96 11.29 12.91 -5.27
CA GLU A 96 9.90 13.11 -5.67
C GLU A 96 8.99 12.05 -5.00
N MET A 97 7.77 12.46 -4.63
CA MET A 97 6.68 11.53 -4.34
C MET A 97 5.97 11.19 -5.64
N LEU A 98 6.03 9.93 -6.06
CA LEU A 98 5.30 9.39 -7.19
C LEU A 98 3.93 8.87 -6.73
N VAL A 99 2.91 9.08 -7.57
CA VAL A 99 1.54 8.62 -7.38
C VAL A 99 1.01 8.07 -8.70
N TRP A 100 0.37 6.89 -8.70
CA TRP A 100 -0.33 6.36 -9.88
C TRP A 100 -1.57 5.51 -9.53
N GLY A 101 -2.56 5.51 -10.44
CA GLY A 101 -3.75 4.66 -10.31
C GLY A 101 -4.66 5.14 -9.19
N GLY A 102 -5.37 4.21 -8.53
CA GLY A 102 -6.31 4.49 -7.45
C GLY A 102 -7.76 4.70 -7.94
N THR A 103 -8.65 5.07 -7.03
CA THR A 103 -10.09 5.28 -7.31
C THR A 103 -10.64 6.53 -6.61
N ALA A 104 -11.67 7.16 -7.17
CA ALA A 104 -12.47 8.12 -6.43
C ALA A 104 -13.46 7.41 -5.47
N ASP A 105 -14.13 6.38 -5.98
CA ASP A 105 -15.22 5.67 -5.30
C ASP A 105 -15.21 4.15 -5.55
N PHE A 106 -16.35 3.54 -5.90
CA PHE A 106 -16.49 2.12 -6.27
C PHE A 106 -16.72 1.92 -7.78
N GLN A 107 -16.73 2.99 -8.58
CA GLN A 107 -17.11 3.01 -9.99
C GLN A 107 -16.06 3.71 -10.87
N GLN A 108 -15.30 4.68 -10.33
CA GLN A 108 -14.28 5.44 -11.06
C GLN A 108 -12.86 5.16 -10.56
N SER A 109 -12.22 4.13 -11.13
CA SER A 109 -10.76 3.93 -11.10
C SER A 109 -10.03 4.90 -12.04
N PHE A 110 -8.73 5.09 -11.83
CA PHE A 110 -7.86 5.97 -12.61
C PHE A 110 -6.66 5.24 -13.25
N ALA A 111 -6.13 5.77 -14.35
CA ALA A 111 -4.94 5.27 -15.08
C ALA A 111 -3.83 6.32 -15.25
N ASP A 112 -4.02 7.52 -14.69
CA ASP A 112 -3.06 8.63 -14.66
C ASP A 112 -2.27 8.63 -13.35
N GLY A 113 -1.28 9.52 -13.28
CA GLY A 113 -0.43 9.70 -12.11
C GLY A 113 0.35 11.01 -12.18
N ALA A 114 0.98 11.37 -11.06
CA ALA A 114 1.78 12.59 -10.94
C ALA A 114 3.01 12.36 -10.05
N ALA A 115 3.99 13.24 -10.19
CA ALA A 115 5.13 13.35 -9.29
C ALA A 115 5.10 14.71 -8.58
N TYR A 116 5.34 14.73 -7.27
CA TYR A 116 5.49 15.94 -6.45
C TYR A 116 6.94 16.10 -5.99
N ASP A 117 7.54 17.25 -6.32
CA ASP A 117 8.81 17.69 -5.76
C ASP A 117 8.52 18.58 -4.52
N PRO A 118 8.88 18.15 -3.29
CA PRO A 118 8.67 18.92 -2.06
C PRO A 118 9.67 20.06 -1.84
N ALA A 119 10.79 20.10 -2.57
CA ALA A 119 11.79 21.16 -2.50
C ALA A 119 11.41 22.32 -3.45
N ALA A 120 10.98 22.01 -4.67
CA ALA A 120 10.41 22.99 -5.59
C ALA A 120 8.96 23.36 -5.23
N ARG A 121 8.27 22.51 -4.46
CA ARG A 121 6.81 22.57 -4.20
C ARG A 121 6.01 22.66 -5.50
N THR A 122 6.28 21.73 -6.41
CA THR A 122 5.63 21.65 -7.72
C THR A 122 5.24 20.22 -8.07
N TRP A 123 4.14 20.07 -8.81
CA TRP A 123 3.73 18.80 -9.41
C TRP A 123 4.04 18.76 -10.90
N ARG A 124 4.26 17.56 -11.42
CA ARG A 124 4.24 17.23 -12.85
C ARG A 124 3.38 15.99 -13.10
N THR A 125 2.74 15.90 -14.26
CA THR A 125 2.08 14.66 -14.68
C THR A 125 3.11 13.58 -15.01
N LEU A 126 2.76 12.32 -14.75
CA LEU A 126 3.50 11.18 -15.28
C LEU A 126 3.13 10.95 -16.76
N PRO A 127 4.02 10.33 -17.55
CA PRO A 127 3.65 9.79 -18.87
C PRO A 127 2.52 8.77 -18.73
N ALA A 128 1.78 8.56 -19.83
CA ALA A 128 0.73 7.54 -19.89
C ALA A 128 1.31 6.14 -19.60
N SER A 129 0.66 5.42 -18.68
CA SER A 129 1.01 4.04 -18.34
C SER A 129 0.45 3.06 -19.39
N PRO A 130 1.09 1.90 -19.63
CA PRO A 130 0.48 0.81 -20.40
C PRO A 130 -0.68 0.12 -19.67
N LEU A 131 -0.82 0.34 -18.35
CA LEU A 131 -1.85 -0.27 -17.52
C LEU A 131 -3.21 0.41 -17.69
N SER A 132 -4.29 -0.38 -17.60
CA SER A 132 -5.66 0.13 -17.55
C SER A 132 -5.99 0.73 -16.17
N ALA A 133 -7.17 1.33 -16.02
CA ALA A 133 -7.52 2.09 -14.80
C ALA A 133 -7.83 1.19 -13.60
N ARG A 134 -7.03 1.25 -12.53
CA ARG A 134 -7.15 0.35 -11.36
C ARG A 134 -6.73 0.98 -10.03
N VAL A 135 -7.29 0.44 -8.95
CA VAL A 135 -6.63 0.41 -7.63
C VAL A 135 -5.56 -0.67 -7.68
N PRO A 136 -4.25 -0.36 -7.58
CA PRO A 136 -3.20 -1.37 -7.69
C PRO A 136 -3.23 -2.36 -6.53
N GLY A 137 -2.91 -3.63 -6.82
CA GLY A 137 -2.78 -4.68 -5.80
C GLY A 137 -1.53 -4.51 -4.94
N THR A 138 -0.41 -4.09 -5.55
CA THR A 138 0.84 -3.79 -4.83
C THR A 138 1.73 -2.82 -5.61
N SER A 139 2.62 -2.11 -4.90
CA SER A 139 3.58 -1.17 -5.50
C SER A 139 4.81 -0.97 -4.61
N LEU A 140 5.98 -0.74 -5.21
CA LEU A 140 7.22 -0.46 -4.47
C LEU A 140 8.21 0.44 -5.24
N TRP A 141 9.21 0.95 -4.53
CA TRP A 141 10.37 1.62 -5.12
C TRP A 141 11.59 0.68 -5.15
N THR A 142 12.18 0.48 -6.33
CA THR A 142 13.38 -0.37 -6.50
C THR A 142 14.70 0.38 -6.24
N GLY A 143 14.65 1.59 -5.68
CA GLY A 143 15.79 2.50 -5.62
C GLY A 143 16.06 3.24 -6.95
N ASN A 144 15.48 2.79 -8.07
CA ASN A 144 15.68 3.38 -9.41
C ASN A 144 14.39 3.53 -10.23
N ALA A 145 13.41 2.66 -10.03
CA ALA A 145 12.14 2.65 -10.76
C ALA A 145 10.96 2.28 -9.83
N PHE A 146 9.78 2.79 -10.16
CA PHE A 146 8.53 2.61 -9.43
C PHE A 146 7.73 1.45 -10.04
N PHE A 147 7.52 0.40 -9.25
CA PHE A 147 6.77 -0.79 -9.64
C PHE A 147 5.31 -0.67 -9.22
N VAL A 148 4.42 -1.03 -10.13
CA VAL A 148 2.97 -1.15 -9.91
C VAL A 148 2.53 -2.50 -10.47
N TRP A 149 1.75 -3.28 -9.70
CA TRP A 149 1.24 -4.58 -10.13
C TRP A 149 -0.18 -4.86 -9.62
N GLY A 150 -0.95 -5.57 -10.45
CA GLY A 150 -2.25 -6.14 -10.09
C GLY A 150 -3.30 -5.08 -9.80
N GLY A 151 -4.43 -5.51 -9.21
CA GLY A 151 -5.60 -4.66 -8.96
C GLY A 151 -6.82 -5.12 -9.74
N THR A 152 -7.76 -5.73 -9.05
CA THR A 152 -8.90 -6.48 -9.61
C THR A 152 -9.69 -5.67 -10.66
N PRO A 153 -9.94 -6.22 -11.86
CA PRO A 153 -9.73 -7.62 -12.28
C PRO A 153 -8.35 -7.93 -12.91
N ASP A 154 -7.48 -6.95 -13.05
CA ASP A 154 -6.24 -7.06 -13.82
C ASP A 154 -5.09 -7.70 -13.02
N GLY A 155 -4.20 -8.40 -13.72
CA GLY A 155 -3.05 -9.10 -13.14
C GLY A 155 -1.77 -8.90 -13.95
N ASP A 156 -1.56 -7.67 -14.41
CA ASP A 156 -0.38 -7.18 -15.10
C ASP A 156 0.39 -6.15 -14.24
N GLY A 157 1.47 -5.57 -14.77
CA GLY A 157 2.23 -4.55 -14.05
C GLY A 157 3.17 -3.74 -14.93
N ALA A 158 3.69 -2.66 -14.39
CA ALA A 158 4.58 -1.73 -15.08
C ALA A 158 5.68 -1.18 -14.15
N LEU A 159 6.85 -0.88 -14.71
CA LEU A 159 7.89 -0.06 -14.11
C LEU A 159 7.87 1.33 -14.73
N TYR A 160 7.84 2.37 -13.90
CA TYR A 160 8.17 3.74 -14.31
C TYR A 160 9.61 4.08 -13.92
N ASP A 161 10.42 4.47 -14.90
CA ASP A 161 11.75 5.05 -14.69
C ASP A 161 11.66 6.59 -14.78
N PRO A 162 11.94 7.34 -13.70
CA PRO A 162 11.95 8.80 -13.74
C PRO A 162 13.12 9.39 -14.52
N ARG A 163 14.22 8.66 -14.77
CA ARG A 163 15.36 9.17 -15.55
C ARG A 163 15.03 9.32 -17.04
N SER A 164 14.40 8.29 -17.61
CA SER A 164 13.85 8.34 -18.97
C SER A 164 12.44 8.96 -19.04
N ASN A 165 11.81 9.20 -17.89
CA ASN A 165 10.41 9.62 -17.76
C ASN A 165 9.48 8.74 -18.61
N SER A 166 9.55 7.43 -18.42
CA SER A 166 8.85 6.44 -19.25
C SER A 166 8.36 5.23 -18.45
N TRP A 167 7.28 4.59 -18.92
CA TRP A 167 6.80 3.31 -18.41
C TRP A 167 7.26 2.16 -19.31
N THR A 168 7.64 1.04 -18.69
CA THR A 168 7.87 -0.25 -19.35
C THR A 168 6.94 -1.29 -18.75
N ALA A 169 6.21 -2.05 -19.58
CA ALA A 169 5.38 -3.16 -19.11
C ALA A 169 6.24 -4.29 -18.53
N VAL A 170 5.84 -4.83 -17.39
CA VAL A 170 6.48 -5.99 -16.74
C VAL A 170 5.99 -7.27 -17.44
N PRO A 171 6.82 -8.31 -17.62
CA PRO A 171 6.37 -9.59 -18.14
C PRO A 171 5.20 -10.17 -17.33
N GLY A 172 4.22 -10.78 -17.99
CA GLY A 172 3.14 -11.50 -17.30
C GLY A 172 3.67 -12.68 -16.46
N LEU A 173 3.00 -12.98 -15.35
CA LEU A 173 3.33 -14.12 -14.51
C LEU A 173 3.08 -15.45 -15.27
N PRO A 174 3.99 -16.45 -15.17
CA PRO A 174 3.78 -17.76 -15.82
C PRO A 174 2.59 -18.55 -15.25
N ALA A 175 2.10 -18.19 -14.06
CA ALA A 175 0.88 -18.74 -13.46
C ALA A 175 -0.42 -18.17 -14.07
N GLY A 176 -0.34 -17.17 -14.94
CA GLY A 176 -1.48 -16.35 -15.37
C GLY A 176 -1.59 -15.04 -14.59
N PRO A 177 -2.58 -14.19 -14.93
CA PRO A 177 -2.80 -12.92 -14.22
C PRO A 177 -3.26 -13.18 -12.78
N THR A 178 -2.73 -12.43 -11.82
CA THR A 178 -3.24 -12.39 -10.44
C THR A 178 -3.33 -10.95 -9.96
N ALA A 179 -4.49 -10.57 -9.44
CA ALA A 179 -4.80 -9.22 -9.01
C ALA A 179 -4.19 -8.88 -7.64
N ASP A 180 -4.30 -9.81 -6.68
CA ASP A 180 -3.74 -9.68 -5.34
C ASP A 180 -2.36 -10.35 -5.26
N ALA A 181 -1.37 -9.62 -4.78
CA ALA A 181 0.00 -10.11 -4.60
C ALA A 181 0.76 -9.27 -3.57
N VAL A 182 1.72 -9.87 -2.87
CA VAL A 182 2.73 -9.12 -2.10
C VAL A 182 3.98 -8.94 -2.96
N SER A 183 4.43 -7.70 -3.16
CA SER A 183 5.72 -7.40 -3.78
C SER A 183 6.78 -7.00 -2.75
N VAL A 184 8.02 -7.44 -2.95
CA VAL A 184 9.17 -7.11 -2.08
C VAL A 184 10.41 -6.88 -2.95
N TRP A 185 11.22 -5.87 -2.62
CA TRP A 185 12.48 -5.57 -3.32
C TRP A 185 13.67 -6.12 -2.53
N THR A 186 14.55 -6.88 -3.19
CA THR A 186 15.77 -7.45 -2.55
C THR A 186 16.99 -6.54 -2.61
N GLY A 187 16.89 -5.39 -3.29
CA GLY A 187 18.06 -4.61 -3.72
C GLY A 187 18.51 -4.91 -5.16
N SER A 188 18.03 -6.00 -5.76
CA SER A 188 18.34 -6.38 -7.16
C SER A 188 17.18 -7.06 -7.92
N GLU A 189 16.26 -7.69 -7.20
CA GLU A 189 15.11 -8.43 -7.74
C GLU A 189 13.80 -7.98 -7.08
N ILE A 190 12.72 -7.96 -7.85
CA ILE A 190 11.36 -7.90 -7.34
C ILE A 190 10.92 -9.34 -7.08
N LEU A 191 10.61 -9.65 -5.83
CA LEU A 191 9.87 -10.85 -5.45
C LEU A 191 8.38 -10.53 -5.49
N LEU A 192 7.57 -11.46 -6.01
CA LEU A 192 6.13 -11.32 -6.12
C LEU A 192 5.45 -12.62 -5.66
N PHE A 193 4.56 -12.50 -4.68
CA PHE A 193 3.81 -13.59 -4.08
C PHE A 193 2.32 -13.41 -4.37
N PRO A 194 1.83 -13.88 -5.54
CA PRO A 194 0.40 -13.89 -5.85
C PRO A 194 -0.38 -14.74 -4.85
N TYR A 195 -1.60 -14.32 -4.51
CA TYR A 195 -2.56 -15.12 -3.74
C TYR A 195 -3.98 -14.84 -4.22
N ASP A 196 -4.89 -15.83 -4.08
CA ASP A 196 -6.31 -15.66 -4.39
C ASP A 196 -7.12 -15.69 -3.08
N PRO A 197 -7.74 -14.58 -2.65
CA PRO A 197 -8.58 -14.54 -1.46
C PRO A 197 -10.06 -14.90 -1.72
N GLY A 198 -10.45 -15.18 -2.98
CA GLY A 198 -11.84 -15.06 -3.44
C GLY A 198 -12.44 -16.25 -4.21
N ASP A 199 -11.67 -17.07 -4.92
CA ASP A 199 -12.21 -18.15 -5.77
C ASP A 199 -12.81 -19.34 -4.96
N GLY A 200 -12.39 -19.49 -3.70
CA GLY A 200 -12.80 -20.55 -2.79
C GLY A 200 -11.89 -21.80 -2.82
N THR A 201 -10.92 -21.88 -3.73
CA THR A 201 -9.88 -22.93 -3.73
C THR A 201 -8.76 -22.58 -2.76
N ARG A 202 -9.10 -22.64 -1.47
CA ARG A 202 -8.21 -22.54 -0.30
C ARG A 202 -6.78 -23.03 -0.60
N THR A 203 -5.87 -22.10 -0.86
CA THR A 203 -4.50 -22.41 -1.30
C THR A 203 -3.75 -23.15 -0.21
N THR A 204 -3.21 -24.34 -0.54
CA THR A 204 -2.36 -25.15 0.35
C THR A 204 -0.87 -24.83 0.21
N GLY A 205 -0.52 -23.91 -0.68
CA GLY A 205 0.84 -23.41 -0.88
C GLY A 205 0.84 -22.02 -1.52
N VAL A 206 2.00 -21.36 -1.50
CA VAL A 206 2.22 -20.04 -2.12
C VAL A 206 3.40 -20.15 -3.10
N GLN A 207 3.11 -19.99 -4.40
CA GLN A 207 4.13 -19.98 -5.45
C GLN A 207 4.67 -18.56 -5.64
N GLY A 208 5.86 -18.29 -5.09
CA GLY A 208 6.57 -17.02 -5.29
C GLY A 208 7.32 -16.95 -6.62
N TRP A 209 7.54 -15.74 -7.11
CA TRP A 209 8.28 -15.45 -8.34
C TRP A 209 9.32 -14.36 -8.09
N ALA A 210 10.46 -14.44 -8.76
CA ALA A 210 11.54 -13.45 -8.72
C ALA A 210 11.82 -12.88 -10.12
N TRP A 211 12.07 -11.58 -10.22
CA TRP A 211 12.37 -10.90 -11.49
C TRP A 211 13.39 -9.76 -11.29
N VAL A 212 14.49 -9.83 -12.05
CA VAL A 212 15.41 -8.69 -12.23
C VAL A 212 14.77 -7.71 -13.23
N PRO A 213 14.58 -6.43 -12.87
CA PRO A 213 14.12 -5.39 -13.79
C PRO A 213 14.86 -5.41 -15.14
N GLY A 214 14.10 -5.39 -16.24
CA GLY A 214 14.63 -5.43 -17.60
C GLY A 214 14.84 -6.84 -18.19
N GLN A 215 14.67 -7.92 -17.41
CA GLN A 215 14.57 -9.28 -17.98
C GLN A 215 13.18 -9.54 -18.58
N THR A 216 13.08 -10.51 -19.49
CA THR A 216 11.84 -10.86 -20.20
C THR A 216 11.00 -11.96 -19.54
N ARG A 217 11.46 -12.54 -18.42
CA ARG A 217 10.80 -13.68 -17.74
C ARG A 217 10.97 -13.62 -16.22
N TRP A 218 9.97 -14.13 -15.51
CA TRP A 218 10.08 -14.45 -14.09
C TRP A 218 10.82 -15.78 -13.87
N THR A 219 11.47 -15.92 -12.72
CA THR A 219 12.02 -17.17 -12.19
C THR A 219 11.12 -17.67 -11.05
N ALA A 220 10.76 -18.95 -11.04
CA ALA A 220 10.00 -19.52 -9.92
C ALA A 220 10.89 -19.64 -8.67
N LEU A 221 10.40 -19.16 -7.53
CA LEU A 221 10.97 -19.52 -6.22
C LEU A 221 10.50 -20.93 -5.83
N PRO A 222 11.18 -21.62 -4.89
CA PRO A 222 10.62 -22.81 -4.25
C PRO A 222 9.24 -22.51 -3.66
N GLU A 223 8.27 -23.39 -3.90
CA GLU A 223 6.91 -23.22 -3.37
C GLU A 223 6.91 -23.28 -1.83
N LEU A 224 6.20 -22.36 -1.20
CA LEU A 224 5.93 -22.40 0.24
C LEU A 224 4.73 -23.31 0.49
N VAL A 225 4.94 -24.48 1.09
CA VAL A 225 3.83 -25.34 1.54
C VAL A 225 3.26 -24.78 2.86
N LEU A 226 1.95 -24.53 2.89
CA LEU A 226 1.26 -24.04 4.08
C LEU A 226 0.81 -25.20 4.99
N PRO A 227 0.68 -24.99 6.32
CA PRO A 227 0.21 -26.02 7.24
C PRO A 227 -1.20 -26.53 6.90
N THR A 228 -1.42 -27.83 7.16
CA THR A 228 -2.69 -28.50 6.82
C THR A 228 -3.89 -27.84 7.48
N GLY A 229 -4.76 -27.25 6.67
CA GLY A 229 -5.96 -26.55 7.13
C GLY A 229 -5.73 -25.09 7.54
N HIS A 230 -4.58 -24.49 7.22
CA HIS A 230 -4.28 -23.06 7.37
C HIS A 230 -4.25 -22.39 5.98
N PRO A 231 -5.41 -22.15 5.33
CA PRO A 231 -5.45 -21.55 4.00
C PRO A 231 -5.12 -20.06 4.07
N ALA A 232 -4.20 -19.60 3.23
CA ALA A 232 -3.88 -18.17 3.14
C ALA A 232 -5.13 -17.35 2.75
N LEU A 233 -5.25 -16.16 3.35
CA LEU A 233 -6.29 -15.17 3.06
C LEU A 233 -5.70 -13.77 2.85
N LYS A 234 -4.62 -13.46 3.57
CA LYS A 234 -3.77 -12.29 3.33
C LYS A 234 -2.33 -12.70 3.59
N LEU A 235 -1.43 -12.24 2.72
CA LEU A 235 0.01 -12.35 2.91
C LEU A 235 0.59 -10.97 3.22
N THR A 236 1.73 -10.94 3.91
CA THR A 236 2.65 -9.79 3.90
C THR A 236 4.09 -10.29 4.08
N ALA A 237 5.07 -9.57 3.56
CA ALA A 237 6.46 -10.02 3.54
C ALA A 237 7.45 -8.85 3.47
N VAL A 238 8.66 -9.05 4.00
CA VAL A 238 9.72 -8.04 4.02
C VAL A 238 11.10 -8.71 4.02
N MET A 239 12.09 -8.07 3.38
CA MET A 239 13.50 -8.46 3.46
C MET A 239 14.17 -7.86 4.69
N ALA A 240 14.86 -8.69 5.47
CA ALA A 240 15.70 -8.28 6.59
C ALA A 240 17.12 -8.79 6.38
N GLY A 241 17.97 -7.96 5.76
CA GLY A 241 19.22 -8.43 5.15
C GLY A 241 18.93 -9.39 4.00
N ASP A 242 19.69 -10.48 3.92
CA ASP A 242 19.53 -11.52 2.88
C ASP A 242 18.38 -12.52 3.13
N VAL A 243 17.58 -12.29 4.18
CA VAL A 243 16.48 -13.19 4.58
C VAL A 243 15.13 -12.54 4.30
N LEU A 244 14.31 -13.17 3.47
CA LEU A 244 12.90 -12.86 3.32
C LEU A 244 12.14 -13.43 4.51
N TYR A 245 11.28 -12.62 5.13
CA TYR A 245 10.28 -13.08 6.09
C TYR A 245 8.89 -12.89 5.49
N LEU A 246 8.00 -13.88 5.66
CA LEU A 246 6.64 -13.89 5.13
C LEU A 246 5.66 -14.38 6.20
N TRP A 247 4.54 -13.68 6.32
CA TRP A 247 3.42 -14.02 7.19
C TRP A 247 2.22 -14.43 6.32
N SER A 248 1.59 -15.54 6.66
CA SER A 248 0.34 -15.99 6.06
C SER A 248 -0.77 -15.93 7.11
N ALA A 249 -1.67 -14.96 6.98
CA ALA A 249 -2.88 -14.91 7.77
C ALA A 249 -3.93 -15.86 7.18
N TRP A 250 -4.46 -16.73 8.02
CA TRP A 250 -5.37 -17.80 7.63
C TRP A 250 -6.64 -17.84 8.48
N SER A 251 -7.68 -18.43 7.92
CA SER A 251 -8.90 -18.75 8.67
C SER A 251 -9.68 -19.90 8.04
N ARG A 252 -10.27 -20.72 8.90
CA ARG A 252 -11.09 -21.87 8.53
C ARG A 252 -12.34 -21.94 9.40
N THR A 253 -13.39 -22.56 8.87
CA THR A 253 -14.64 -22.80 9.59
C THR A 253 -14.76 -24.29 9.83
N ASP A 254 -14.64 -24.70 11.09
CA ASP A 254 -14.73 -26.09 11.53
C ASP A 254 -16.18 -26.42 11.90
N ASP A 255 -16.72 -27.52 11.39
CA ASP A 255 -18.06 -27.99 11.76
C ASP A 255 -18.04 -28.62 13.16
N THR A 256 -18.87 -28.09 14.06
CA THR A 256 -19.04 -28.57 15.44
C THR A 256 -20.41 -29.22 15.68
N SER A 257 -21.22 -29.43 14.64
CA SER A 257 -22.50 -30.16 14.74
C SER A 257 -22.34 -31.57 15.31
N ALA A 258 -21.18 -32.20 15.11
CA ALA A 258 -20.83 -33.49 15.71
C ALA A 258 -20.88 -33.51 17.25
N SER A 259 -20.71 -32.36 17.94
CA SER A 259 -20.85 -32.29 19.41
C SER A 259 -22.28 -32.05 19.89
N THR A 260 -23.26 -31.83 19.00
CA THR A 260 -24.67 -31.65 19.37
C THR A 260 -25.61 -32.06 18.21
N PRO A 261 -26.01 -33.34 18.13
CA PRO A 261 -26.90 -33.83 17.08
C PRO A 261 -28.18 -32.99 16.95
N GLY A 262 -28.50 -32.58 15.73
CA GLY A 262 -29.65 -31.71 15.42
C GLY A 262 -29.39 -30.20 15.47
N ARG A 263 -28.20 -29.75 15.91
CA ARG A 263 -27.81 -28.33 15.87
C ARG A 263 -26.67 -28.11 14.88
N MET A 264 -26.95 -27.47 13.74
CA MET A 264 -25.89 -26.89 12.91
C MET A 264 -25.13 -25.87 13.75
N SER A 265 -23.83 -26.10 13.89
CA SER A 265 -22.92 -25.34 14.73
C SER A 265 -21.57 -25.36 14.04
N SER A 266 -20.93 -24.20 13.89
CA SER A 266 -19.60 -24.10 13.29
C SER A 266 -18.78 -23.06 14.03
N THR A 267 -17.48 -23.31 14.13
CA THR A 267 -16.54 -22.43 14.82
C THR A 267 -15.48 -21.98 13.83
N THR A 268 -15.37 -20.67 13.61
CA THR A 268 -14.26 -20.13 12.83
C THR A 268 -13.01 -20.08 13.70
N VAL A 269 -11.91 -20.59 13.18
CA VAL A 269 -10.57 -20.53 13.79
C VAL A 269 -9.67 -19.77 12.83
N SER A 270 -8.96 -18.77 13.34
CA SER A 270 -8.04 -17.92 12.57
C SER A 270 -6.68 -17.88 13.26
N GLY A 271 -5.63 -17.63 12.48
CA GLY A 271 -4.26 -17.50 12.97
C GLY A 271 -3.34 -16.90 11.91
N ILE A 272 -2.07 -16.79 12.26
CA ILE A 272 -1.01 -16.32 11.36
C ILE A 272 0.17 -17.27 11.48
N ASP A 273 0.57 -17.84 10.35
CA ASP A 273 1.78 -18.65 10.23
C ASP A 273 2.93 -17.77 9.75
N THR A 274 4.16 -18.07 10.18
CA THR A 274 5.33 -17.24 9.88
C THR A 274 6.47 -18.07 9.33
N PHE A 275 7.06 -17.58 8.24
CA PHE A 275 8.04 -18.28 7.44
C PHE A 275 9.22 -17.37 7.12
N ARG A 276 10.35 -17.99 6.84
CA ARG A 276 11.55 -17.32 6.33
C ARG A 276 12.15 -18.10 5.17
N PHE A 277 12.74 -17.37 4.24
CA PHE A 277 13.47 -17.90 3.10
C PHE A 277 14.84 -17.22 3.02
N SER A 278 15.89 -18.02 2.85
CA SER A 278 17.26 -17.56 2.62
C SER A 278 17.72 -18.15 1.30
N SER A 279 18.34 -17.36 0.43
CA SER A 279 19.08 -17.86 -0.74
C SER A 279 20.49 -18.34 -0.38
N VAL A 280 21.03 -17.86 0.75
CA VAL A 280 22.39 -18.14 1.23
C VAL A 280 22.45 -19.50 1.93
N GLY A 281 23.47 -20.30 1.59
CA GLY A 281 23.77 -21.59 2.22
C GLY A 281 22.91 -22.74 1.67
N ALA A 282 21.66 -22.83 2.13
CA ALA A 282 20.71 -23.87 1.72
C ALA A 282 19.37 -23.22 1.32
N PRO A 283 19.10 -23.03 0.01
CA PRO A 283 17.92 -22.31 -0.43
C PRO A 283 16.63 -23.07 -0.14
N GLY A 284 15.74 -22.48 0.66
CA GLY A 284 14.48 -23.09 1.04
C GLY A 284 13.71 -22.34 2.11
N TRP A 285 12.45 -22.75 2.29
CA TRP A 285 11.56 -22.24 3.34
C TRP A 285 11.81 -22.94 4.68
N ALA A 286 11.77 -22.16 5.75
CA ALA A 286 11.73 -22.66 7.12
C ALA A 286 10.68 -21.89 7.93
N ALA A 287 10.19 -22.49 9.02
CA ALA A 287 9.42 -21.75 10.02
C ALA A 287 10.26 -20.58 10.57
N ALA A 288 9.61 -19.44 10.78
CA ALA A 288 10.19 -18.31 11.49
C ALA A 288 9.93 -18.43 13.01
N PRO A 289 10.76 -17.79 13.86
CA PRO A 289 10.56 -17.76 15.31
C PRO A 289 9.16 -17.34 15.76
N GLU A 290 8.56 -18.11 16.69
CA GLU A 290 7.19 -17.94 17.21
C GLU A 290 6.89 -16.53 17.74
N VAL A 291 7.92 -15.80 18.21
CA VAL A 291 7.77 -14.41 18.66
C VAL A 291 7.24 -13.46 17.57
N MET A 292 7.42 -13.77 16.28
CA MET A 292 6.81 -13.01 15.17
C MET A 292 5.38 -13.44 14.82
N GLY A 293 4.89 -14.57 15.35
CA GLY A 293 3.50 -15.01 15.19
C GLY A 293 2.57 -14.25 16.13
N THR A 294 1.63 -13.49 15.60
CA THR A 294 0.55 -12.86 16.37
C THR A 294 -0.73 -13.71 16.28
N ARG A 295 -1.72 -13.41 17.13
CA ARG A 295 -3.12 -13.84 16.93
C ARG A 295 -4.01 -12.67 16.47
N ASP A 296 -3.39 -11.55 16.14
CA ASP A 296 -3.96 -10.21 16.26
C ASP A 296 -3.52 -9.36 15.06
N GLY A 297 -4.28 -9.42 13.97
CA GLY A 297 -4.10 -8.61 12.75
C GLY A 297 -2.87 -8.95 11.89
N LEU A 298 -2.92 -8.61 10.61
CA LEU A 298 -1.78 -8.67 9.69
C LEU A 298 -1.83 -7.54 8.66
N ASP A 299 -1.54 -6.32 9.11
CA ASP A 299 -1.52 -5.11 8.27
C ASP A 299 -0.19 -4.99 7.51
N SER A 300 0.83 -4.41 8.16
CA SER A 300 2.14 -4.12 7.60
C SER A 300 3.27 -4.60 8.53
N VAL A 301 4.45 -4.90 7.96
CA VAL A 301 5.67 -5.26 8.70
C VAL A 301 6.83 -4.41 8.23
N ILE A 302 7.55 -3.79 9.16
CA ILE A 302 8.65 -2.86 8.86
C ILE A 302 9.98 -3.47 9.28
N TRP A 303 10.99 -3.36 8.42
CA TRP A 303 12.39 -3.63 8.75
C TRP A 303 13.10 -2.32 9.07
N THR A 304 13.62 -2.16 10.29
CA THR A 304 14.28 -0.93 10.76
C THR A 304 15.76 -0.84 10.36
N GLY A 305 16.30 -1.91 9.75
CA GLY A 305 17.74 -2.12 9.58
C GLY A 305 18.38 -2.97 10.69
N GLN A 306 17.68 -3.22 11.80
CA GLN A 306 18.11 -4.11 12.90
C GLN A 306 16.98 -5.01 13.43
N GLU A 307 15.74 -4.52 13.42
CA GLU A 307 14.56 -5.21 13.95
C GLU A 307 13.45 -5.29 12.91
N LEU A 308 12.72 -6.40 12.93
CA LEU A 308 11.41 -6.54 12.32
C LEU A 308 10.37 -6.04 13.33
N VAL A 309 9.53 -5.11 12.92
CA VAL A 309 8.52 -4.45 13.75
C VAL A 309 7.14 -4.64 13.13
N LEU A 310 6.21 -5.10 13.96
CA LEU A 310 4.79 -5.27 13.67
C LEU A 310 4.04 -4.46 14.73
N THR A 311 3.29 -3.42 14.34
CA THR A 311 2.34 -2.81 15.29
C THR A 311 1.22 -3.80 15.60
N ALA A 312 0.42 -3.52 16.63
CA ALA A 312 -0.92 -4.10 16.65
C ALA A 312 -1.71 -3.58 15.44
N ALA A 313 -2.63 -4.40 14.94
CA ALA A 313 -3.49 -4.08 13.81
C ALA A 313 -4.90 -4.65 14.03
N PRO A 314 -5.96 -3.94 13.60
CA PRO A 314 -7.35 -4.34 13.85
C PRO A 314 -7.88 -5.43 12.89
N GLU A 315 -7.03 -6.00 12.04
CA GLU A 315 -7.47 -6.56 10.75
C GLU A 315 -8.16 -7.94 10.83
N TRP A 316 -9.17 -8.11 9.99
CA TRP A 316 -10.34 -8.94 10.30
C TRP A 316 -10.31 -10.31 9.62
N LEU A 317 -9.61 -11.27 10.25
CA LEU A 317 -9.61 -12.66 9.80
C LEU A 317 -11.00 -13.29 10.05
N PRO A 318 -11.63 -13.90 9.01
CA PRO A 318 -13.01 -13.58 8.64
C PRO A 318 -14.19 -13.97 9.56
N ARG A 319 -15.29 -13.25 9.31
CA ARG A 319 -16.72 -13.59 9.51
C ARG A 319 -17.24 -13.89 10.92
N SER A 320 -16.41 -14.17 11.93
CA SER A 320 -16.90 -14.29 13.32
C SER A 320 -15.94 -13.77 14.40
N ALA A 321 -14.88 -13.07 14.03
CA ALA A 321 -14.20 -12.18 14.97
C ALA A 321 -15.12 -10.99 15.30
N GLY A 322 -15.23 -10.62 16.57
CA GLY A 322 -15.79 -9.32 16.95
C GLY A 322 -14.87 -8.17 16.50
N PRO A 323 -15.18 -6.91 16.88
CA PRO A 323 -14.18 -5.84 16.78
C PRO A 323 -12.90 -6.24 17.53
N PRO A 324 -11.72 -5.71 17.13
CA PRO A 324 -10.47 -5.98 17.81
C PRO A 324 -10.58 -5.67 19.31
N ARG A 325 -9.88 -6.46 20.13
CA ARG A 325 -9.75 -6.11 21.55
C ARG A 325 -8.77 -4.94 21.65
N PRO A 326 -9.19 -3.76 22.13
CA PRO A 326 -8.34 -2.58 22.13
C PRO A 326 -7.09 -2.80 22.98
N SER A 327 -6.03 -2.04 22.69
CA SER A 327 -4.80 -1.96 23.49
C SER A 327 -3.99 -3.26 23.65
N ARG A 328 -3.81 -4.04 22.58
CA ARG A 328 -2.74 -5.05 22.54
C ARG A 328 -1.42 -4.42 22.09
N PRO A 329 -0.28 -4.76 22.70
CA PRO A 329 1.02 -4.32 22.20
C PRO A 329 1.33 -4.96 20.86
N GLY A 330 2.06 -4.23 20.01
CA GLY A 330 2.73 -4.81 18.84
C GLY A 330 3.90 -5.71 19.23
N ARG A 331 4.70 -6.12 18.25
CA ARG A 331 5.88 -6.99 18.43
C ARG A 331 7.10 -6.49 17.67
N ARG A 332 8.27 -6.70 18.27
CA ARG A 332 9.59 -6.49 17.67
C ARG A 332 10.43 -7.76 17.76
N TYR A 333 11.24 -8.03 16.75
CA TYR A 333 12.16 -9.17 16.70
C TYR A 333 13.49 -8.78 16.03
N THR A 334 14.60 -9.20 16.61
CA THR A 334 15.97 -8.90 16.14
C THR A 334 16.61 -10.16 15.54
N PRO A 335 16.69 -10.31 14.20
CA PRO A 335 17.21 -11.52 13.57
C PRO A 335 18.65 -11.89 13.97
N ALA A 336 19.49 -10.89 14.26
CA ALA A 336 20.91 -11.07 14.51
C ALA A 336 21.25 -11.77 15.84
N ASN A 337 20.37 -11.72 16.84
CA ASN A 337 20.59 -12.32 18.16
C ASN A 337 19.38 -13.15 18.68
N GLY A 338 18.27 -13.17 17.94
CA GLY A 338 17.05 -13.89 18.31
C GLY A 338 16.21 -13.21 19.40
N ALA A 339 16.57 -12.01 19.84
CA ALA A 339 15.77 -11.26 20.80
C ALA A 339 14.42 -10.87 20.21
N GLY A 340 13.41 -10.74 21.07
CA GLY A 340 12.11 -10.21 20.68
C GLY A 340 11.39 -9.63 21.89
N GLY A 341 10.41 -8.78 21.63
CA GLY A 341 9.71 -8.03 22.66
C GLY A 341 8.36 -7.51 22.20
N ALA A 342 7.66 -6.87 23.14
CA ALA A 342 6.52 -6.02 22.82
C ALA A 342 6.99 -4.75 22.10
N VAL A 343 6.05 -4.13 21.39
CA VAL A 343 6.05 -2.71 21.05
C VAL A 343 4.98 -2.07 21.92
N ALA A 344 5.29 -0.98 22.63
CA ALA A 344 4.33 -0.29 23.49
C ALA A 344 3.04 0.07 22.72
N VAL A 345 1.90 0.04 23.42
CA VAL A 345 0.59 0.35 22.83
C VAL A 345 0.56 1.81 22.36
N GLY A 346 0.33 2.02 21.07
CA GLY A 346 0.26 3.33 20.45
C GLY A 346 -1.15 3.94 20.40
N PRO A 347 -1.24 5.25 20.14
CA PRO A 347 -2.52 5.94 19.99
C PRO A 347 -3.28 5.56 18.71
N LEU A 348 -2.66 4.78 17.82
CA LEU A 348 -3.20 4.36 16.51
C LEU A 348 -3.33 2.84 16.35
N ASP A 349 -3.04 2.04 17.39
CA ASP A 349 -3.00 0.57 17.31
C ASP A 349 -4.37 -0.07 17.00
N ASP A 350 -5.46 0.61 17.39
CA ASP A 350 -6.84 0.20 17.10
C ASP A 350 -7.35 0.77 15.74
N THR A 351 -6.43 1.17 14.86
CA THR A 351 -6.69 1.80 13.55
C THR A 351 -5.97 1.05 12.42
N THR A 352 -6.45 1.18 11.17
CA THR A 352 -5.68 0.75 9.99
C THR A 352 -4.67 1.84 9.66
N THR A 353 -3.38 1.51 9.57
CA THR A 353 -2.31 2.53 9.49
C THR A 353 -1.40 2.31 8.29
N GLN A 354 -1.07 3.38 7.57
CA GLN A 354 0.12 3.33 6.72
C GLN A 354 1.35 3.56 7.61
N GLN A 355 2.35 2.68 7.46
CA GLN A 355 3.55 2.65 8.29
C GLN A 355 4.79 2.99 7.46
N LEU A 356 5.64 3.85 8.02
CA LEU A 356 6.82 4.41 7.36
C LEU A 356 8.01 4.41 8.33
N TRP A 357 9.16 3.86 7.92
CA TRP A 357 10.40 3.96 8.70
C TRP A 357 11.11 5.29 8.39
N ALA A 358 11.32 6.12 9.42
CA ALA A 358 11.98 7.41 9.29
C ALA A 358 13.52 7.32 9.22
N GLY A 359 14.08 6.18 9.64
CA GLY A 359 15.52 5.95 9.85
C GLY A 359 15.86 5.69 11.32
N ASP A 360 15.15 6.37 12.22
CA ASP A 360 15.26 6.26 13.69
C ASP A 360 13.92 5.93 14.38
N ARG A 361 12.79 6.33 13.77
CA ARG A 361 11.43 6.17 14.31
C ARG A 361 10.47 5.52 13.32
N LEU A 362 9.47 4.82 13.83
CA LEU A 362 8.35 4.30 13.04
C LEU A 362 7.21 5.33 13.06
N ILE A 363 6.88 5.91 11.90
CA ILE A 363 5.73 6.79 11.73
C ILE A 363 4.53 5.92 11.32
N ALA A 364 3.45 5.97 12.11
CA ALA A 364 2.15 5.44 11.74
C ALA A 364 1.19 6.60 11.43
N VAL A 365 0.38 6.47 10.37
CA VAL A 365 -0.63 7.45 9.93
C VAL A 365 -1.99 6.76 9.86
N ASP A 366 -3.03 7.32 10.51
CA ASP A 366 -4.40 6.79 10.45
C ASP A 366 -4.94 6.86 9.01
N ALA A 367 -5.17 5.69 8.43
CA ALA A 367 -5.66 5.50 7.07
C ALA A 367 -6.95 4.64 7.12
N PRO A 368 -8.07 5.20 7.62
CA PRO A 368 -9.25 4.43 8.01
C PRO A 368 -9.87 3.65 6.83
N GLY A 369 -10.01 2.33 6.98
CA GLY A 369 -10.75 1.48 6.02
C GLY A 369 -12.26 1.76 6.01
N TRP A 370 -12.91 1.47 4.87
CA TRP A 370 -14.35 1.78 4.64
C TRP A 370 -15.31 1.21 5.69
N TRP A 371 -14.95 0.12 6.36
CA TRP A 371 -15.79 -0.52 7.39
C TRP A 371 -16.09 0.39 8.58
N ARG A 372 -15.21 1.36 8.89
CA ARG A 372 -15.41 2.32 10.00
C ARG A 372 -16.65 3.20 9.83
N ILE A 373 -17.09 3.44 8.59
CA ILE A 373 -18.33 4.16 8.27
C ILE A 373 -19.56 3.38 8.76
N LEU A 374 -19.47 2.04 8.80
CA LEU A 374 -20.58 1.15 9.17
C LEU A 374 -20.59 0.78 10.67
N SER A 375 -19.47 0.90 11.38
CA SER A 375 -19.35 0.53 12.80
C SER A 375 -19.72 1.64 13.77
N GLY A 376 -19.74 2.91 13.35
CA GLY A 376 -20.06 4.05 14.22
C GLY A 376 -19.06 4.28 15.37
N THR A 377 -17.88 3.64 15.29
CA THR A 377 -16.82 3.72 16.30
C THR A 377 -16.10 5.07 16.24
N PRO A 378 -15.93 5.79 17.38
CA PRO A 378 -15.12 7.02 17.41
C PRO A 378 -13.70 6.75 16.90
N ALA A 379 -13.23 7.58 15.98
CA ALA A 379 -11.88 7.54 15.44
C ALA A 379 -11.04 8.69 16.01
N PRO A 380 -9.69 8.59 15.99
CA PRO A 380 -8.86 9.79 15.96
C PRO A 380 -9.23 10.66 14.75
N ALA A 381 -8.84 11.93 14.75
CA ALA A 381 -9.04 12.80 13.59
C ALA A 381 -8.16 12.30 12.43
N ALA A 382 -8.72 11.82 11.32
CA ALA A 382 -7.90 11.17 10.30
C ALA A 382 -6.91 12.17 9.65
N GLY A 383 -5.71 11.68 9.37
CA GLY A 383 -4.51 12.53 9.28
C GLY A 383 -3.77 12.70 10.61
N SER A 384 -4.30 12.14 11.72
CA SER A 384 -3.52 11.84 12.92
C SER A 384 -2.37 10.90 12.55
N ALA A 385 -1.17 11.29 12.97
CA ALA A 385 0.03 10.48 12.88
C ALA A 385 0.73 10.41 14.24
N ALA A 386 1.48 9.35 14.48
CA ALA A 386 2.29 9.17 15.68
C ALA A 386 3.63 8.52 15.31
N ALA A 387 4.69 8.89 16.03
CA ALA A 387 6.02 8.32 15.87
C ALA A 387 6.37 7.45 17.09
N TRP A 388 6.69 6.18 16.86
CA TRP A 388 7.26 5.29 17.87
C TRP A 388 8.79 5.36 17.85
N ASP A 389 9.37 5.51 19.02
CA ASP A 389 10.82 5.52 19.24
C ASP A 389 11.28 4.16 19.83
N PRO A 390 12.10 3.37 19.12
CA PRO A 390 12.50 2.02 19.53
C PRO A 390 13.46 2.02 20.73
N ALA A 391 14.12 3.15 21.01
CA ALA A 391 15.12 3.29 22.07
C ALA A 391 14.47 3.56 23.43
N THR A 392 13.30 4.19 23.44
CA THR A 392 12.49 4.43 24.66
C THR A 392 11.22 3.57 24.73
N ASP A 393 10.89 2.82 23.67
CA ASP A 393 9.64 2.07 23.47
C ASP A 393 8.40 2.93 23.79
N SER A 394 8.31 4.08 23.12
CA SER A 394 7.28 5.09 23.42
C SER A 394 6.75 5.78 22.15
N TRP A 395 5.44 5.96 22.09
CA TRP A 395 4.78 6.73 21.04
C TRP A 395 4.66 8.22 21.39
N THR A 396 4.99 9.07 20.44
CA THR A 396 4.76 10.52 20.48
C THR A 396 3.75 10.89 19.39
N PRO A 397 2.57 11.45 19.74
CA PRO A 397 1.64 11.99 18.75
C PRO A 397 2.29 13.14 17.97
N LEU A 398 2.16 13.14 16.65
CA LEU A 398 2.58 14.25 15.81
C LEU A 398 1.49 15.33 15.77
N ALA A 399 1.81 16.50 15.22
CA ALA A 399 0.83 17.59 15.05
C ALA A 399 -0.42 17.09 14.28
N THR A 400 -1.61 17.47 14.74
CA THR A 400 -2.87 17.12 14.06
C THR A 400 -2.97 17.81 12.70
N ALA A 401 -3.38 17.07 11.67
CA ALA A 401 -3.67 17.65 10.36
C ALA A 401 -4.77 18.74 10.44
N PRO A 402 -4.63 19.88 9.74
CA PRO A 402 -5.59 20.98 9.80
C PRO A 402 -6.95 20.63 9.17
N SER A 403 -6.98 19.67 8.24
CA SER A 403 -8.22 19.12 7.68
C SER A 403 -8.76 17.98 8.57
N SER A 404 -10.03 18.03 8.94
CA SER A 404 -10.78 16.91 9.53
C SER A 404 -11.10 15.84 8.47
N SER A 405 -10.06 15.25 7.89
CA SER A 405 -10.18 14.38 6.72
C SER A 405 -10.98 13.11 7.01
N SER A 406 -11.63 12.55 5.99
CA SER A 406 -11.97 11.13 5.97
C SER A 406 -10.87 10.38 5.19
N GLY A 407 -9.74 10.13 5.87
CA GLY A 407 -8.43 9.73 5.32
C GLY A 407 -8.34 8.35 4.65
N HIS A 408 -9.36 7.96 3.89
CA HIS A 408 -9.45 6.68 3.20
C HIS A 408 -8.32 6.53 2.17
N GLY A 409 -7.38 5.61 2.43
CA GLY A 409 -6.35 5.22 1.47
C GLY A 409 -5.50 6.38 0.94
N VAL A 410 -5.09 7.30 1.81
CA VAL A 410 -4.13 8.36 1.48
C VAL A 410 -2.78 7.77 1.09
N ALA A 411 -2.08 8.42 0.17
CA ALA A 411 -0.68 8.14 -0.12
C ALA A 411 0.20 8.91 0.87
N ALA A 412 0.84 8.21 1.81
CA ALA A 412 1.85 8.78 2.70
C ALA A 412 3.27 8.39 2.26
N VAL A 413 4.22 9.33 2.32
CA VAL A 413 5.66 9.04 2.19
C VAL A 413 6.50 9.83 3.19
N TRP A 414 7.64 9.25 3.59
CA TRP A 414 8.69 9.94 4.31
C TRP A 414 9.77 10.43 3.33
N THR A 415 10.01 11.74 3.31
CA THR A 415 10.99 12.35 2.39
C THR A 415 12.44 12.28 2.89
N GLY A 416 12.64 11.92 4.17
CA GLY A 416 13.89 12.13 4.91
C GLY A 416 13.88 13.39 5.78
N THR A 417 12.96 14.35 5.53
CA THR A 417 12.84 15.61 6.30
C THR A 417 11.40 15.97 6.68
N SER A 418 10.42 15.34 6.04
CA SER A 418 9.00 15.71 6.10
C SER A 418 8.11 14.52 5.77
N LEU A 419 6.98 14.41 6.46
CA LEU A 419 5.89 13.48 6.11
C LEU A 419 4.99 14.18 5.09
N VAL A 420 4.81 13.57 3.93
CA VAL A 420 3.91 14.08 2.87
C VAL A 420 2.72 13.13 2.75
N LEU A 421 1.51 13.68 2.78
CA LEU A 421 0.23 12.99 2.58
C LEU A 421 -0.48 13.55 1.34
N TRP A 422 -1.10 12.70 0.54
CA TRP A 422 -1.94 13.13 -0.59
C TRP A 422 -3.10 12.17 -0.86
N GLY A 423 -4.24 12.70 -1.31
CA GLY A 423 -5.38 11.90 -1.77
C GLY A 423 -6.73 12.60 -1.54
N LEU A 424 -7.74 11.83 -1.12
CA LEU A 424 -9.04 12.36 -0.69
C LEU A 424 -9.00 12.84 0.76
N LEU A 425 -8.60 14.10 0.97
CA LEU A 425 -8.74 14.78 2.26
C LEU A 425 -9.99 15.67 2.23
N THR A 426 -11.14 15.14 2.66
CA THR A 426 -12.43 15.85 2.67
C THR A 426 -12.61 16.73 3.91
N SER A 427 -13.07 17.98 3.76
CA SER A 427 -13.51 18.82 4.88
C SER A 427 -14.85 18.40 5.49
N ASP A 428 -15.75 17.85 4.66
CA ASP A 428 -17.17 17.70 4.99
C ASP A 428 -17.62 16.23 5.09
N PRO A 429 -18.64 15.93 5.93
CA PRO A 429 -19.25 14.61 5.99
C PRO A 429 -20.03 14.29 4.70
N PRO A 430 -20.09 13.01 4.28
CA PRO A 430 -20.69 12.62 3.00
C PRO A 430 -22.23 12.74 3.01
N SER A 431 -22.74 13.92 2.70
CA SER A 431 -24.12 14.12 2.26
C SER A 431 -24.20 13.98 0.72
N ALA A 432 -25.13 13.15 0.24
CA ALA A 432 -25.08 12.65 -1.12
C ALA A 432 -25.74 13.58 -2.15
N GLN A 433 -24.94 14.39 -2.87
CA GLN A 433 -25.10 14.70 -4.31
C GLN A 433 -23.93 15.56 -4.83
N CYS A 434 -23.33 15.16 -5.98
CA CYS A 434 -22.33 15.92 -6.75
C CYS A 434 -21.13 16.52 -5.98
N ILE A 435 -20.41 15.71 -5.20
CA ILE A 435 -19.11 16.08 -4.65
C ILE A 435 -18.06 16.09 -5.78
N ARG A 436 -17.30 17.19 -5.94
CA ARG A 436 -16.09 17.21 -6.79
C ARG A 436 -14.88 16.73 -5.99
N PHE A 437 -14.20 15.70 -6.49
CA PHE A 437 -13.00 15.15 -5.86
C PHE A 437 -11.73 15.93 -6.25
N HIS A 438 -11.48 17.04 -5.56
CA HIS A 438 -10.21 17.76 -5.66
C HIS A 438 -9.10 16.98 -4.94
N GLY A 439 -7.89 16.94 -5.53
CA GLY A 439 -6.73 16.24 -4.97
C GLY A 439 -6.01 17.09 -3.94
N ALA A 440 -6.34 16.87 -2.66
CA ALA A 440 -5.74 17.58 -1.54
C ALA A 440 -4.53 16.82 -0.97
N GLY A 441 -3.60 17.57 -0.39
CA GLY A 441 -2.45 16.99 0.30
C GLY A 441 -1.86 17.94 1.33
N LEU A 442 -1.09 17.36 2.25
CA LEU A 442 -0.47 18.07 3.36
C LEU A 442 0.99 17.61 3.54
N GLN A 443 1.89 18.53 3.88
CA GLN A 443 3.29 18.26 4.21
C GLN A 443 3.60 18.75 5.63
N LEU A 444 3.97 17.83 6.51
CA LEU A 444 4.42 18.07 7.88
C LEU A 444 5.95 18.20 7.88
N ALA A 445 6.46 19.38 8.17
CA ALA A 445 7.89 19.69 8.17
C ALA A 445 8.29 20.52 9.40
N ALA A 446 9.52 20.35 9.87
CA ALA A 446 10.15 21.33 10.74
C ALA A 446 10.48 22.60 9.92
N GLY A 447 10.25 23.77 10.52
CA GLY A 447 10.56 25.08 9.93
C GLY A 447 11.88 25.67 10.41
#